data_AF-A0A256I5Q6-F1
#
_entry.id   AF-A0A256I5Q6-F1
#
_cell.length_a   1.000
_cell.length_b   1.000
_cell.length_c   1.000
_cell.angle_alpha   90.00
_cell.angle_beta   90.00
_cell.angle_gamma   90.00
#
_symmetry.space_group_name_H-M   'P 1'
#
loop_
_entity.id
_entity.type
_entity.pdbx_description
1 polymer ?
#
loop_
_entity_poly.entity_id
_entity_poly.type
_entity_poly.pdbx_seq_one_letter_code
_entity_poly.pdbx_strand_id
1 'polypeptide(L)' 'MSSLPTIAYTTESGERRRVRYERAPGKPYQVERYVDRWDGRTWVPSGGEPLNELVIEGEHRAAVTVTEGP' A
#
# COMPACT_ATOMS: atom_id res chain seq x y z
N MET A 1 15.18 -4.07 -7.27
CA MET A 1 14.01 -4.13 -6.36
C MET A 1 13.05 -3.05 -6.79
N SER A 2 11.98 -3.38 -7.51
CA SER A 2 10.99 -2.39 -7.92
C SER A 2 10.37 -1.76 -6.67
N SER A 3 10.64 -0.49 -6.43
CA SER A 3 10.06 0.24 -5.30
C SER A 3 8.55 0.29 -5.48
N LEU A 4 7.81 -0.13 -4.46
CA LEU A 4 6.37 0.03 -4.43
C LEU A 4 6.02 1.53 -4.32
N PRO A 5 4.91 1.98 -4.91
CA PRO A 5 4.62 3.41 -5.00
C PRO A 5 4.21 3.99 -3.65
N THR A 6 4.37 5.30 -3.53
CA THR A 6 3.68 6.12 -2.53
C THR A 6 2.78 7.09 -3.27
N ILE A 7 1.49 7.08 -2.95
CA ILE A 7 0.48 7.92 -3.59
C ILE A 7 0.02 8.96 -2.58
N ALA A 8 0.32 10.23 -2.82
CA ALA A 8 -0.17 11.34 -2.00
C ALA A 8 -1.35 12.04 -2.67
N TYR A 9 -2.35 12.44 -1.90
CA TYR A 9 -3.54 13.13 -2.37
C TYR A 9 -4.12 14.04 -1.28
N THR A 10 -5.03 14.93 -1.68
CA THR A 10 -5.77 15.81 -0.78
C THR A 10 -7.25 15.48 -0.90
N THR A 11 -7.95 15.32 0.21
CA THR A 11 -9.40 15.09 0.23
C THR A 11 -10.15 16.39 -0.04
N GLU A 12 -11.45 16.28 -0.35
CA GLU A 12 -12.34 17.44 -0.49
C GLU A 12 -12.37 18.31 0.79
N SER A 13 -12.26 17.69 1.98
CA SER A 13 -12.15 18.38 3.26
C SER A 13 -10.81 19.08 3.50
N GLY A 14 -9.86 19.01 2.55
CA GLY A 14 -8.53 19.61 2.66
C GLY A 14 -7.50 18.76 3.43
N GLU A 15 -7.86 17.54 3.85
CA GLU A 15 -6.90 16.65 4.51
C GLU A 15 -5.89 16.11 3.50
N ARG A 16 -4.61 16.31 3.77
CA ARG A 16 -3.53 15.66 3.00
C ARG A 16 -3.35 14.24 3.54
N ARG A 17 -3.42 13.27 2.65
CA ARG A 17 -3.22 11.84 2.95
C ARG A 17 -2.18 11.25 2.00
N ARG A 18 -1.53 10.18 2.42
CA ARG A 18 -0.74 9.34 1.52
C ARG A 18 -0.98 7.87 1.78
N VAL A 19 -0.89 7.07 0.73
CA VAL A 19 -0.89 5.62 0.78
C VAL A 19 0.51 5.14 0.44
N ARG A 20 1.12 4.37 1.32
CA ARG A 20 2.39 3.66 1.10
C ARG A 20 2.10 2.18 0.94
N TYR A 21 2.82 1.52 0.05
CA TYR A 21 2.81 0.07 -0.08
C TYR A 21 4.21 -0.43 0.26
N GLU A 22 4.32 -1.40 1.17
CA GLU A 22 5.61 -1.92 1.60
C GLU A 22 5.57 -3.45 1.67
N ARG A 23 6.69 -4.10 1.36
CA ARG A 23 6.81 -5.55 1.53
C ARG A 23 6.99 -5.86 3.01
N ALA A 24 6.26 -6.85 3.51
CA ALA A 24 6.40 -7.28 4.89
C ALA A 24 7.85 -7.79 5.14
N PRO A 25 8.49 -7.43 6.26
CA PRO A 25 9.82 -7.90 6.60
C PRO A 25 9.90 -9.44 6.59
N GLY A 26 10.87 -10.00 5.88
CA GLY A 26 11.04 -11.45 5.75
C GLY A 26 10.02 -12.16 4.86
N LYS A 27 9.03 -11.44 4.30
CA LYS A 27 7.99 -11.99 3.42
C LYS A 27 7.87 -11.11 2.17
N PRO A 28 8.83 -11.17 1.23
CA PRO A 28 8.83 -10.29 0.06
C PRO A 28 7.59 -10.49 -0.82
N TYR A 29 6.89 -11.61 -0.72
CA TYR A 29 5.65 -11.87 -1.45
C TYR A 29 4.42 -11.20 -0.82
N GLN A 30 4.47 -10.80 0.45
CA GLN A 30 3.37 -10.15 1.16
C GLN A 30 3.55 -8.63 1.14
N VAL A 31 2.50 -7.89 0.78
CA VAL A 31 2.50 -6.42 0.76
C VAL A 31 1.51 -5.90 1.79
N GLU A 32 1.88 -4.83 2.49
CA GLU A 32 1.02 -4.08 3.40
C GLU A 32 0.74 -2.70 2.82
N ARG A 33 -0.51 -2.25 2.95
CA ARG A 33 -0.94 -0.88 2.65
C ARG A 33 -0.92 -0.09 3.94
N TYR A 34 -0.27 1.07 3.95
CA TYR A 34 -0.33 2.04 5.05
C TYR A 34 -0.95 3.34 4.58
N VAL A 35 -1.83 3.91 5.39
CA VAL A 35 -2.43 5.22 5.19
C VAL A 35 -1.87 6.17 6.24
N ASP A 36 -1.20 7.23 5.80
CA ASP A 36 -0.77 8.30 6.69
C ASP A 36 -1.56 9.59 6.42
N ARG A 37 -1.84 10.34 7.48
CA ARG A 37 -2.45 11.67 7.44
C ARG A 37 -1.39 12.72 7.74
N TRP A 38 -1.40 13.86 7.06
CA TRP A 38 -0.58 15.01 7.43
C TRP A 38 -1.23 15.75 8.62
N ASP A 39 -0.47 15.98 9.68
CA ASP A 39 -0.95 16.72 10.87
C ASP A 39 -0.62 18.22 10.84
N GLY A 40 0.06 18.68 9.80
CA GLY A 40 0.59 20.05 9.69
C GLY A 40 2.12 20.11 9.75
N ARG A 41 2.77 19.09 10.31
CA ARG A 41 4.23 19.03 10.51
C ARG A 41 4.85 17.71 10.05
N THR A 42 4.15 16.59 10.23
CA THR A 42 4.62 15.25 9.89
C THR A 42 3.48 14.37 9.36
N TRP A 43 3.86 13.26 8.75
CA TRP A 43 2.95 12.18 8.37
C TRP A 43 2.73 11.28 9.57
N VAL A 44 1.50 11.19 10.05
CA VAL A 44 1.10 10.31 11.14
C VAL A 44 0.34 9.09 10.61
N PRO A 45 0.64 7.87 11.08
CA PRO A 45 -0.13 6.70 10.71
C PRO A 45 -1.61 6.88 11.08
N SER A 46 -2.49 6.51 10.14
CA SER A 46 -3.94 6.63 10.28
C SER A 46 -4.69 5.34 9.94
N GLY A 47 -3.99 4.35 9.38
CA GLY A 47 -4.52 3.01 9.13
C GLY A 47 -3.56 2.16 8.31
N GLY A 48 -3.87 0.88 8.18
CA GLY A 48 -3.16 -0.03 7.30
C GLY A 48 -3.69 -1.45 7.36
N GLU A 49 -3.39 -2.25 6.34
CA GLU A 49 -3.83 -3.63 6.24
C GLU A 49 -2.92 -4.46 5.32
N PRO A 50 -2.78 -5.78 5.55
CA PRO A 50 -2.14 -6.69 4.62
C PRO A 50 -2.99 -6.88 3.36
N LEU A 51 -2.34 -7.04 2.21
CA LEU A 51 -2.99 -7.25 0.92
C LEU A 51 -2.82 -8.70 0.46
N ASN A 52 -3.94 -9.30 0.04
CA ASN A 52 -3.93 -10.57 -0.70
C ASN A 52 -3.54 -10.38 -2.18
N GLU A 53 -3.73 -9.19 -2.72
CA GLU A 53 -3.38 -8.84 -4.09
C GLU A 53 -3.07 -7.34 -4.19
N LEU A 54 -2.07 -6.99 -5.01
CA LEU A 54 -1.78 -5.61 -5.39
C LEU A 54 -1.42 -5.60 -6.87
N VAL A 55 -2.24 -4.95 -7.70
CA VAL A 55 -1.98 -4.78 -9.14
C VAL A 55 -1.70 -3.31 -9.41
N ILE A 56 -0.55 -3.02 -10.02
CA ILE A 56 -0.14 -1.67 -10.42
C ILE A 56 0.18 -1.71 -11.91
N GLU A 57 -0.51 -0.88 -12.69
CA GLU A 57 -0.34 -0.83 -14.16
C GLU A 57 -0.49 -2.20 -14.84
N GLY A 58 -1.37 -3.05 -14.29
CA GLY A 58 -1.60 -4.41 -14.78
C GLY A 58 -0.60 -5.47 -14.29
N GLU A 59 0.39 -5.09 -13.47
CA GLU A 59 1.40 -6.00 -12.93
C GLU A 59 1.12 -6.36 -11.46
N HIS A 60 1.14 -7.65 -11.11
CA HIS A 60 1.01 -8.11 -9.73
C HIS A 60 2.28 -7.80 -8.94
N ARG A 61 2.13 -7.05 -7.85
CA ARG A 61 3.21 -6.63 -6.94
C ARG A 61 3.13 -7.29 -5.56
N ALA A 62 2.04 -7.99 -5.26
CA ALA A 62 1.89 -8.94 -4.15
C ALA A 62 1.64 -10.36 -4.68
N ALA A 63 1.90 -11.38 -3.86
CA ALA A 63 1.58 -12.75 -4.24
C ALA A 63 0.08 -12.97 -4.30
N VAL A 64 -0.38 -13.50 -5.43
CA VAL A 64 -1.74 -13.96 -5.63
C VAL A 64 -1.83 -15.41 -5.17
N THR A 65 -2.84 -15.76 -4.40
CA THR A 65 -3.19 -17.18 -4.20
C THR A 65 -3.71 -17.71 -5.53
N VAL A 66 -2.86 -18.38 -6.30
CA VAL A 66 -3.31 -19.13 -7.47
C VAL A 66 -4.13 -20.30 -6.94
N THR A 67 -5.45 -20.18 -7.03
CA THR A 67 -6.32 -21.34 -6.80
C THR A 67 -6.24 -22.15 -8.09
N GLU A 68 -5.31 -23.10 -8.16
CA GLU A 68 -5.34 -24.12 -9.21
C GLU A 68 -6.65 -24.90 -9.04
N GLY A 69 -7.62 -24.62 -9.92
CA GLY A 69 -8.80 -25.47 -10.06
C GLY A 69 -8.43 -26.79 -10.74
N PRO A 70 -9.14 -27.90 -10.46
CA PRO A 70 -8.84 -29.24 -10.95
C PRO A 70 -8.90 -29.39 -12.47
#